data_AF-A0A2W5NJP9-F1
#
_entry.id   AF-A0A2W5NJP9-F1
#
_cell.length_a   1.000
_cell.length_b   1.000
_cell.length_c   1.000
_cell.angle_alpha   90.00
_cell.angle_beta   90.00
_cell.angle_gamma   90.00
#
_symmetry.space_group_name_H-M   'P 1'
#
loop_
_entity.id
_entity.type
_entity.pdbx_description
1 polymer ?
#
loop_
_entity_poly.entity_id
_entity_poly.type
_entity_poly.pdbx_seq_one_letter_code
_entity_poly.pdbx_strand_id
1 'polypeptide(L)' 'ACLSDFMTAGDRQAGDLVQVLARDTVDVRQPVHAVYYRNTALAARIECFLAFVEGRLRTMSWNAR' A
#
# COMPACT_ATOMS: atom_id res chain seq x y z
N ALA A 1 0.35 11.85 -14.90
CA ALA A 1 -0.19 12.00 -13.53
C ALA A 1 0.86 11.51 -12.52
N CYS A 2 0.92 12.08 -11.31
CA CYS A 2 1.75 11.57 -10.21
C CYS A 2 0.84 10.73 -9.30
N LEU A 3 1.02 9.41 -9.33
CA LEU A 3 0.17 8.46 -8.63
C LEU A 3 1.00 7.65 -7.64
N SER A 4 0.34 7.15 -6.59
CA SER A 4 0.98 6.31 -5.58
C SER A 4 1.46 4.98 -6.18
N ASP A 5 2.54 4.43 -5.63
CA ASP A 5 3.14 3.19 -6.15
C ASP A 5 2.19 1.99 -6.11
N PHE A 6 1.35 1.87 -5.08
CA PHE A 6 0.38 0.78 -5.00
C PHE A 6 -0.64 0.77 -6.15
N MET A 7 -0.88 1.93 -6.79
CA MET A 7 -1.80 2.06 -7.92
C MET A 7 -1.15 1.68 -9.26
N THR A 8 0.17 1.80 -9.38
CA THR A 8 0.87 1.72 -10.66
C THR A 8 1.87 0.56 -10.75
N ALA A 9 2.16 -0.12 -9.64
CA ALA A 9 3.15 -1.19 -9.59
C ALA A 9 2.85 -2.34 -10.57
N GLY A 10 1.59 -2.75 -10.70
CA GLY A 10 1.18 -3.81 -11.63
C GLY A 10 1.41 -3.41 -13.09
N ASP A 11 0.91 -2.26 -13.51
CA ASP A 11 1.04 -1.76 -14.88
C ASP A 11 2.51 -1.49 -15.25
N ARG A 12 3.31 -1.04 -14.28
CA ARG A 12 4.76 -0.87 -14.46
C ARG A 12 5.50 -2.20 -14.62
N GLN A 13 5.05 -3.24 -13.92
CA GLN A 13 5.59 -4.59 -14.09
C GLN A 13 5.18 -5.21 -15.42
N ALA A 14 3.97 -4.90 -15.91
CA ALA A 14 3.47 -5.30 -17.22
C ALA A 14 4.13 -4.52 -18.38
N GLY A 15 4.64 -3.32 -18.11
CA GLY A 15 5.26 -2.44 -19.11
C GLY A 15 4.28 -1.44 -19.74
N ASP A 16 3.03 -1.43 -19.29
CA ASP A 16 1.99 -0.49 -19.76
C ASP A 16 2.24 0.93 -19.23
N LEU A 17 2.91 1.06 -18.07
CA LEU A 17 3.35 2.33 -17.50
C LEU A 17 4.87 2.38 -17.32
N VAL A 18 5.45 3.54 -17.63
CA VAL A 18 6.89 3.83 -17.43
C VAL A 18 7.05 5.01 -16.48
N GLN A 19 8.00 4.91 -15.54
CA GLN A 19 8.34 6.02 -14.66
C GLN A 19 9.09 7.11 -15.42
N VAL A 20 8.58 8.32 -15.35
CA VAL A 20 9.25 9.52 -15.85
C VAL A 20 9.97 10.23 -14.71
N LEU A 21 11.10 10.88 -15.01
CA LEU A 21 11.90 11.66 -14.03
C LEU A 21 12.35 10.83 -12.82
N ALA A 22 12.74 9.58 -13.03
CA ALA A 22 13.14 8.68 -11.94
C ALA A 22 14.29 9.20 -11.07
N ARG A 23 15.19 10.01 -11.64
CA ARG A 23 16.34 10.61 -10.93
C ARG A 23 15.94 11.77 -10.02
N ASP A 24 14.87 12.48 -10.38
CA ASP A 24 14.36 13.65 -9.66
C ASP A 24 13.18 13.28 -8.75
N THR A 25 12.76 12.00 -8.76
CA THR A 25 11.68 11.51 -7.92
C THR A 25 12.18 11.44 -6.47
N VAL A 26 11.55 12.20 -5.59
CA VAL A 26 11.84 12.16 -4.15
C VAL A 26 11.16 10.95 -3.52
N ASP A 27 11.92 10.13 -2.80
CA ASP A 27 11.37 9.00 -2.04
C ASP A 27 10.69 9.50 -0.76
N VAL A 28 9.42 9.89 -0.89
CA VAL A 28 8.56 10.27 0.24
C VAL A 28 7.51 9.19 0.45
N ARG A 29 7.58 8.51 1.60
CA ARG A 29 6.60 7.50 1.99
C ARG A 29 5.49 8.13 2.82
N GLN A 30 4.26 7.98 2.35
CA GLN A 30 3.07 8.38 3.10
C GLN A 30 2.53 7.16 3.86
N PRO A 31 2.25 7.28 5.16
CA PRO A 31 1.67 6.19 5.93
C PRO A 31 0.24 5.90 5.46
N VAL A 32 -0.13 4.62 5.47
CA VAL A 32 -1.51 4.17 5.25
C VAL A 32 -2.11 3.79 6.60
N HIS A 33 -3.26 4.35 6.94
CA HIS A 33 -3.90 4.16 8.24
C HIS A 33 -5.20 3.36 8.11
N ALA A 34 -5.37 2.36 8.98
CA ALA A 34 -6.66 1.72 9.20
C ALA A 34 -7.37 2.41 10.38
N VAL A 35 -8.40 3.21 10.10
CA VAL A 35 -9.14 3.97 11.11
C VAL A 35 -10.47 3.28 11.40
N TYR A 36 -10.71 2.96 12.66
CA TYR A 36 -11.93 2.27 13.11
C TYR A 36 -12.29 2.65 14.55
N TYR A 37 -13.56 2.49 14.91
CA TYR A 37 -14.03 2.70 16.28
C TYR A 37 -13.72 1.49 17.16
N ARG A 38 -13.28 1.74 18.39
CA ARG A 38 -13.03 0.69 19.39
C ARG A 38 -14.33 0.26 20.05
N ASN A 39 -14.94 -0.83 19.57
CA ASN A 39 -16.08 -1.48 20.20
C ASN A 39 -15.72 -2.93 20.59
N THR A 40 -15.84 -3.27 21.87
CA THR A 40 -15.46 -4.57 22.44
C THR A 40 -16.23 -5.75 21.85
N ALA A 41 -17.48 -5.56 21.40
CA ALA A 41 -18.30 -6.64 20.85
C ALA A 41 -17.82 -7.17 19.48
N LEU A 42 -16.98 -6.42 18.76
CA LEU A 42 -16.49 -6.81 17.41
C LEU A 42 -14.97 -6.98 17.32
N ALA A 43 -14.25 -6.86 18.44
CA ALA A 43 -12.80 -6.71 18.47
C ALA A 43 -12.06 -7.82 17.70
N ALA A 44 -12.42 -9.08 17.93
CA ALA A 44 -11.71 -10.22 17.32
C ALA A 44 -11.79 -10.27 15.78
N ARG A 45 -12.93 -9.90 15.19
CA ARG A 45 -13.07 -9.89 13.71
C ARG A 45 -12.29 -8.74 13.09
N ILE A 46 -12.29 -7.58 13.73
CA ILE A 46 -11.51 -6.42 13.29
C ILE A 46 -10.02 -6.73 13.41
N GLU A 47 -9.56 -7.26 14.53
CA GLU A 47 -8.16 -7.66 14.75
C GLU A 47 -7.69 -8.68 13.70
N CYS A 48 -8.46 -9.74 13.47
CA CYS A 48 -8.15 -10.73 12.45
C CYS A 48 -8.07 -10.11 11.04
N PHE A 49 -9.01 -9.22 10.71
CA PHE A 49 -9.00 -8.51 9.44
C PHE A 49 -7.77 -7.59 9.29
N LEU A 50 -7.43 -6.82 10.33
CA LEU A 50 -6.26 -5.96 10.33
C LEU A 50 -4.96 -6.76 10.16
N ALA A 51 -4.83 -7.87 10.88
CA ALA A 51 -3.68 -8.76 10.76
C ALA A 51 -3.56 -9.36 9.34
N PHE A 52 -4.68 -9.74 8.72
CA PHE A 52 -4.71 -10.22 7.34
C PHE A 52 -4.28 -9.15 6.34
N VAL A 53 -4.85 -7.94 6.45
CA VAL A 53 -4.53 -6.83 5.54
C VAL A 53 -3.07 -6.41 5.70
N GLU A 54 -2.56 -6.29 6.93
CA GLU A 54 -1.16 -5.98 7.20
C GLU A 54 -0.23 -7.04 6.58
N GLY A 55 -0.52 -8.33 6.81
CA GLY A 55 0.24 -9.43 6.22
C GLY A 55 0.27 -9.37 4.69
N ARG A 56 -0.87 -9.05 4.06
CA ARG A 56 -0.97 -8.94 2.60
C ARG A 56 -0.27 -7.70 2.04
N LEU A 57 -0.39 -6.56 2.71
CA LEU A 57 0.30 -5.34 2.27
C LEU A 57 1.81 -5.56 2.31
N ARG A 58 2.35 -6.17 3.36
CA ARG A 58 3.80 -6.44 3.48
C ARG A 58 4.40 -7.28 2.34
N THR A 59 3.62 -8.16 1.70
CA THR A 59 4.12 -9.02 0.61
C THR A 59 4.02 -8.41 -0.78
N MET A 60 3.43 -7.21 -0.89
CA MET A 60 3.21 -6.57 -2.19
C MET A 60 4.50 -5.93 -2.74
N SER A 61 4.70 -6.03 -4.05
CA SER A 61 5.96 -5.69 -4.73
C SER A 61 6.37 -4.22 -4.59
N TRP A 62 5.42 -3.31 -4.37
CA TRP A 62 5.70 -1.88 -4.17
C TRP A 62 6.32 -1.55 -2.80
N ASN A 63 6.26 -2.47 -1.83
CA ASN A 63 6.84 -2.27 -0.50
C ASN A 63 8.35 -2.57 -0.43
N ALA A 64 8.95 -3.12 -1.49
CA ALA A 64 10.36 -3.51 -1.53
C ALA A 64 11.30 -2.44 -2.12
N ARG A 65 10.79 -1.25 -2.45
CA ARG A 65 11.61 -0.11 -2.89
C ARG A 65 12.24 0.62 -1.72
#